data_AF-A0A960MPJ8-F1
#
_entry.id   AF-A0A960MPJ8-F1
#
_cell.length_a   1.000
_cell.length_b   1.000
_cell.length_c   1.000
_cell.angle_alpha   90.00
_cell.angle_beta   90.00
_cell.angle_gamma   90.00
#
_symmetry.space_group_name_H-M   'P 1'
#
loop_
_entity.id
_entity.type
_entity.pdbx_description
1 polymer ?
#
loop_
_entity_poly.entity_id
_entity_poly.type
_entity_poly.pdbx_seq_one_letter_code
_entity_poly.pdbx_strand_id
1 'polypeptide(L)' 'GDVIGDYSFETPLQVGDRIVFREMAHYTMVKTTMFNGVPHPSICLYREDHSIDLIRRFGYEDYRNRMG' A
#
# COMPACT_ATOMS: atom_id res chain seq x y z
N GLY A 1 -14.36 3.76 -11.72
CA GLY A 1 -14.48 2.40 -11.15
C GLY A 1 -13.49 2.24 -10.02
N ASP A 2 -12.20 2.45 -10.32
CA ASP A 2 -11.13 2.59 -9.33
C ASP A 2 -11.20 3.94 -8.61
N VAL A 3 -12.10 4.02 -7.64
CA VAL A 3 -12.35 5.17 -6.77
C VAL A 3 -12.52 4.62 -5.36
N ILE A 4 -11.71 5.09 -4.42
CA ILE A 4 -11.73 4.57 -3.05
C ILE A 4 -12.99 4.99 -2.27
N GLY A 5 -13.54 6.17 -2.61
CA GLY A 5 -14.72 6.76 -1.99
C GLY A 5 -14.55 8.26 -1.79
N ASP A 6 -15.57 8.89 -1.19
CA ASP A 6 -15.55 10.31 -0.84
C ASP A 6 -15.05 10.52 0.59
N TYR A 7 -14.12 11.46 0.77
CA TYR A 7 -13.49 11.80 2.05
C TYR A 7 -13.38 13.31 2.19
N SER A 8 -13.34 13.79 3.43
CA SER A 8 -13.07 15.19 3.76
C SER A 8 -11.81 15.32 4.61
N PHE A 9 -11.10 16.43 4.44
CA PHE A 9 -9.88 16.78 5.14
C PHE A 9 -9.98 18.21 5.67
N GLU A 10 -9.28 18.52 6.76
CA GLU A 10 -9.29 19.86 7.36
C GLU A 10 -8.73 20.93 6.43
N THR A 11 -7.74 20.56 5.60
CA THR A 11 -7.13 21.42 4.58
C THR A 11 -7.16 20.76 3.21
N PRO A 12 -7.15 21.55 2.11
CA PRO A 12 -7.02 20.99 0.76
C PRO A 12 -5.74 20.17 0.60
N LEU A 13 -5.85 18.99 -0.01
CA LEU A 13 -4.71 18.11 -0.29
C LEU A 13 -3.78 18.69 -1.36
N GLN A 14 -2.49 18.41 -1.22
CA GLN A 14 -1.44 18.77 -2.15
C GLN A 14 -0.66 17.52 -2.62
N VAL A 15 -0.04 17.62 -3.80
CA VAL A 15 0.82 16.56 -4.32
C VAL A 15 1.99 16.36 -3.36
N GLY A 16 2.17 15.12 -2.89
CA GLY A 16 3.17 14.75 -1.90
C GLY A 16 2.62 14.49 -0.50
N ASP A 17 1.35 14.86 -0.24
CA ASP A 17 0.71 14.57 1.04
C ASP A 17 0.54 13.05 1.27
N ARG A 18 0.73 12.64 2.52
CA ARG A 18 0.55 11.24 2.93
C ARG A 18 -0.90 11.00 3.35
N ILE A 19 -1.57 10.09 2.66
CA ILE A 19 -2.90 9.59 3.03
C ILE A 19 -2.74 8.22 3.72
N VAL A 20 -3.44 8.03 4.85
CA VAL A 20 -3.42 6.77 5.61
C VAL A 20 -4.80 6.12 5.59
N PHE A 21 -4.93 5.02 4.86
CA PHE A 21 -6.10 4.16 4.91
C PHE A 21 -6.02 3.26 6.15
N ARG A 22 -6.99 3.38 7.05
CA ARG A 22 -7.06 2.62 8.31
C ARG A 22 -7.74 1.25 8.09
N GLU A 23 -7.54 0.33 9.03
CA GLU A 23 -8.16 -1.02 9.01
C GLU A 23 -7.80 -1.89 7.78
N MET A 24 -6.60 -1.72 7.22
CA MET A 24 -6.15 -2.46 6.03
C MET A 24 -5.37 -3.75 6.34
N ALA A 25 -5.26 -4.17 7.60
CA ALA A 25 -4.42 -5.31 7.99
C ALA A 25 -5.05 -6.67 7.63
N HIS A 26 -6.36 -6.83 7.86
CA HIS A 26 -7.05 -8.09 7.67
C HIS A 26 -7.67 -8.17 6.27
N TYR A 27 -7.55 -9.33 5.63
CA TYR A 27 -8.15 -9.64 4.32
C TYR A 27 -7.77 -8.75 3.13
N THR A 28 -6.90 -7.76 3.30
CA THR A 28 -6.33 -6.97 2.20
C THR A 28 -5.11 -7.67 1.63
N MET A 29 -4.01 -7.78 2.39
CA MET A 29 -2.70 -8.28 1.90
C MET A 29 -2.78 -9.71 1.33
N VAL A 30 -3.65 -10.57 1.88
CA VAL A 30 -3.84 -11.96 1.39
C VAL A 30 -4.60 -12.04 0.07
N LYS A 31 -5.21 -10.94 -0.39
CA LYS A 31 -6.01 -10.86 -1.62
C LYS A 31 -5.47 -9.87 -2.64
N THR A 32 -4.38 -9.16 -2.34
CA THR A 32 -3.80 -8.20 -3.27
C THR A 32 -3.23 -8.87 -4.52
N THR A 33 -3.28 -8.17 -5.65
CA THR A 33 -2.76 -8.61 -6.95
C THR A 33 -1.67 -7.66 -7.45
N MET A 34 -1.11 -7.95 -8.61
CA MET A 34 -0.22 -7.01 -9.33
C MET A 34 -0.87 -6.52 -10.63
N PHE A 35 -2.18 -6.28 -10.58
CA PHE A 35 -2.96 -5.80 -11.71
C PHE A 35 -2.36 -4.51 -12.29
N ASN A 36 -2.33 -4.40 -13.62
CA ASN A 36 -1.72 -3.31 -14.38
C ASN A 36 -0.23 -3.02 -14.07
N GLY A 37 0.47 -3.92 -13.38
CA GLY A 37 1.88 -3.72 -13.03
C GLY A 37 2.12 -2.58 -12.04
N VAL A 38 1.08 -2.14 -11.31
CA VAL A 38 1.22 -1.12 -10.26
C VAL A 38 2.16 -1.64 -9.17
N PRO A 39 3.10 -0.82 -8.66
CA PRO A 39 4.01 -1.23 -7.59
C PRO A 39 3.27 -1.79 -6.39
N HIS A 40 3.60 -3.03 -6.03
CA HIS A 40 2.94 -3.69 -4.92
C HIS A 40 3.40 -3.09 -3.58
N PRO A 41 2.48 -2.81 -2.64
CA PRO A 41 2.84 -2.20 -1.36
C PRO A 41 3.86 -3.05 -0.60
N SER A 42 4.87 -2.41 -0.01
CA SER A 42 5.78 -3.08 0.92
C SER A 42 5.06 -3.42 2.22
N ILE A 43 5.42 -4.54 2.84
CA ILE A 43 4.93 -4.92 4.16
C ILE A 43 5.98 -4.48 5.18
N CYS A 44 5.57 -3.63 6.11
CA CYS A 44 6.44 -3.08 7.14
C CYS A 44 5.82 -3.27 8.53
N LEU A 45 6.68 -3.43 9.54
CA LEU A 45 6.30 -3.39 10.95
C LEU A 45 6.66 -2.01 11.49
N TYR A 46 5.69 -1.32 12.09
CA TYR A 46 5.91 -0.06 12.80
C TYR A 46 5.95 -0.35 14.30
N ARG A 47 7.03 0.04 14.96
CA ARG A 47 7.26 -0.22 16.39
C ARG A 47 6.86 0.97 17.26
N GLU A 48 6.76 0.71 18.56
CA GLU A 48 6.47 1.73 19.58
C GLU A 48 7.55 2.82 19.64
N ASP A 49 8.81 2.48 19.34
CA ASP A 49 9.94 3.42 19.26
C ASP A 49 9.98 4.23 17.96
N HIS A 50 8.90 4.19 17.18
CA HIS A 50 8.74 4.83 15.87
C HIS A 50 9.67 4.30 14.77
N SER A 51 10.42 3.21 15.01
CA SER A 51 11.17 2.52 13.95
C SER A 51 10.24 1.78 13.00
N ILE A 52 10.70 1.66 11.75
CA ILE A 52 10.02 0.89 10.70
C ILE A 52 10.94 -0.22 10.25
N ASP A 53 10.52 -1.47 10.43
CA ASP A 53 11.18 -2.61 9.79
C ASP A 53 10.51 -2.93 8.48
N LEU A 54 11.32 -3.06 7.44
CA LEU A 54 10.88 -3.61 6.18
C LEU A 54 10.82 -5.14 6.29
N ILE A 55 9.62 -5.71 6.26
CA ILE A 55 9.42 -7.16 6.31
C ILE A 55 9.49 -7.77 4.91
N ARG A 56 8.86 -7.11 3.92
CA ARG A 56 8.92 -7.52 2.53
C ARG A 56 8.81 -6.33 1.59
N ARG A 57 9.75 -6.25 0.64
CA ARG A 57 9.66 -5.39 -0.53
C ARG A 57 9.41 -6.23 -1.76
N PHE A 58 8.51 -5.77 -2.61
CA PHE A 58 8.20 -6.39 -3.88
C PHE A 58 8.93 -5.63 -5.00
N GLY A 59 9.53 -6.37 -5.91
CA GLY A 59 10.26 -5.83 -7.06
C GLY A 59 9.67 -6.29 -8.39
N TYR A 60 10.34 -5.88 -9.47
CA TYR A 60 9.99 -6.29 -10.83
C TYR A 60 9.95 -7.82 -10.99
N GLU A 61 10.89 -8.52 -10.35
CA GLU A 61 10.97 -9.98 -10.40
C GLU A 61 9.74 -10.67 -9.81
N ASP A 62 9.15 -10.14 -8.73
CA ASP A 62 7.90 -10.67 -8.17
C ASP A 62 6.74 -10.54 -9.18
N TYR A 63 6.69 -9.41 -9.91
CA TYR A 63 5.70 -9.20 -10.96
C TYR A 63 5.90 -10.17 -12.12
N ARG A 64 7.12 -10.22 -12.67
CA ARG A 64 7.45 -11.09 -13.81
C ARG A 64 7.14 -12.55 -13.52
N ASN A 65 7.55 -13.04 -12.34
CA ASN A 65 7.35 -14.44 -11.96
C ASN A 65 5.87 -14.81 -11.75
N ARG A 66 5.00 -13.81 -11.52
CA ARG A 66 3.56 -14.03 -11.34
C ARG A 66 2.77 -13.99 -12.66
N MET A 67 3.36 -13.46 -13.73
CA MET A 67 2.78 -13.33 -15.07
C MET A 67 3.26 -14.43 -16.04
N GLY A 68 3.90 -15.48 -15.53
CA GLY A 68 4.45 -16.60 -16.31
C GLY A 68 3.48 -17.21 -17.31
#